data_AF-A0A8J8BG13-F1
#
_entry.id   AF-A0A8J8BG13-F1
#
_cell.length_a   1.000
_cell.length_b   1.000
_cell.length_c   1.000
_cell.angle_alpha   90.00
_cell.angle_beta   90.00
_cell.angle_gamma   90.00
#
_symmetry.space_group_name_H-M   'P 1'
#
loop_
_entity.id
_entity.type
_entity.pdbx_description
1 polymer ?
#
loop_
_entity_poly.entity_id
_entity_poly.type
_entity_poly.pdbx_seq_one_letter_code
_entity_poly.pdbx_strand_id
1 'polypeptide(L)'
;MSFVWEDAFTQVPGIKWGDAFTLRHPLTISTLENLRRFLDFVHIKYCLLRPYLSKADYPLVSPQELLPSFESNLYEYQDLPGFSLVVFDRPIDYFQEVFQFDILHCVEDAFTASSGPASPFEPAIIQQNRDVFLSRLPKVHQDEFRAAFDRHRVTDILSYPGILPYILHMDRGHVMAKNAAGDFYSCGIYASLPSDLDSELKRFGLRIGRFKPGDNGLYELNRIFVYQYLMELYGFPITSERRTSAALFSRRLFKMGDDFLIRVLGQSDRTLTTLSSLTHNSLYPQLDKIALVSVAKSQKEQLKILKKGGFLLENAEPAVILRVHYRQHKYDPQNVRKDRALSVVRQEIIHPLTGEVTSSVNLIKDTNLMTLILNDIVKGEYAGRVKYKRNEIVENTDTHIKRLKFLYAWLRKHQRRIISYSDEFYTNVTKVLENYLLDPSLSAEFENLHHLYHEVWEQYSYIQQARKIKFLEDIKNKHYKGQKLNNLEMLKQATRILTELKFDLVQYFDSITEHAIHSGEKIINDSYLCKNYIQPPKDQLTDYGLQIRKYYGRLVTLIDDFKAIRRSRIREVRYPSTSLS
;
A
#
# COMPACT_ATOMS: atom_id res chain seq x y z
N MET A 1 5.76 -29.49 -19.64
CA MET A 1 6.69 -28.55 -20.28
C MET A 1 7.02 -27.49 -19.25
N SER A 2 8.29 -27.12 -19.12
CA SER A 2 8.70 -25.98 -18.28
C SER A 2 8.22 -24.69 -18.95
N PHE A 3 7.44 -23.89 -18.25
CA PHE A 3 6.98 -22.58 -18.72
C PHE A 3 8.20 -21.66 -18.95
N VAL A 4 8.30 -21.06 -20.14
CA VAL A 4 9.30 -20.02 -20.46
C VAL A 4 8.61 -18.66 -20.58
N TRP A 5 9.34 -17.55 -20.37
CA TRP A 5 8.71 -16.23 -20.28
C TRP A 5 8.16 -15.76 -21.64
N GLU A 6 8.71 -16.28 -22.74
CA GLU A 6 8.29 -16.02 -24.11
C GLU A 6 6.84 -16.47 -24.35
N ASP A 7 6.42 -17.56 -23.69
CA ASP A 7 5.07 -18.11 -23.78
C ASP A 7 4.03 -17.23 -23.05
N ALA A 8 4.49 -16.33 -22.18
CA ALA A 8 3.60 -15.50 -21.38
C ALA A 8 2.65 -14.69 -22.26
N PHE A 9 1.36 -14.76 -21.90
CA PHE A 9 0.25 -14.03 -22.55
C PHE A 9 0.06 -14.30 -24.04
N THR A 10 0.59 -15.41 -24.56
CA THR A 10 0.41 -15.82 -25.97
C THR A 10 -1.01 -16.29 -26.27
N GLN A 11 -1.80 -16.64 -25.25
CA GLN A 11 -3.18 -17.12 -25.37
C GLN A 11 -4.21 -16.06 -24.95
N VAL A 12 -3.81 -14.80 -24.80
CA VAL A 12 -4.73 -13.71 -24.46
C VAL A 12 -5.63 -13.37 -25.66
N PRO A 13 -6.96 -13.38 -25.51
CA PRO A 13 -7.86 -12.96 -26.57
C PRO A 13 -7.60 -11.51 -27.00
N GLY A 14 -7.46 -11.27 -28.30
CA GLY A 14 -7.26 -9.95 -28.89
C GLY A 14 -5.81 -9.47 -28.98
N ILE A 15 -4.84 -10.24 -28.46
CA ILE A 15 -3.41 -9.95 -28.62
C ILE A 15 -2.76 -11.10 -29.37
N LYS A 16 -2.24 -10.83 -30.57
CA LYS A 16 -1.55 -11.83 -31.40
C LYS A 16 -0.05 -11.54 -31.39
N TRP A 17 0.73 -12.44 -30.82
CA TRP A 17 2.18 -12.37 -30.85
C TRP A 17 2.71 -12.97 -32.16
N GLY A 18 3.68 -12.30 -32.78
CA GLY A 18 4.43 -12.84 -33.91
C GLY A 18 5.63 -13.65 -33.45
N ASP A 19 6.33 -13.10 -32.46
CA ASP A 19 7.40 -13.73 -31.71
C ASP A 19 7.40 -13.16 -30.27
N ALA A 20 8.49 -13.35 -29.53
CA ALA A 20 8.60 -12.89 -28.15
C ALA A 20 8.62 -11.36 -27.98
N PHE A 21 8.83 -10.58 -29.04
CA PHE A 21 9.00 -9.12 -29.05
C PHE A 21 8.09 -8.38 -30.04
N THR A 22 7.49 -9.09 -31.00
CA THR A 22 6.64 -8.49 -32.03
C THR A 22 5.18 -8.88 -31.88
N LEU A 23 4.29 -7.92 -32.15
CA LEU A 23 2.85 -8.12 -32.23
C LEU A 23 2.40 -8.13 -33.69
N ARG A 24 1.34 -8.88 -33.97
CA ARG A 24 0.69 -8.96 -35.28
C ARG A 24 -0.65 -8.24 -35.25
N HIS A 25 -1.01 -7.64 -36.39
CA HIS A 25 -2.34 -7.08 -36.60
C HIS A 25 -3.44 -8.16 -36.57
N PRO A 26 -4.70 -7.76 -36.26
CA PRO A 26 -5.11 -6.43 -35.81
C PRO A 26 -4.95 -6.26 -34.28
N LEU A 27 -4.49 -5.08 -33.85
CA LEU A 27 -4.55 -4.61 -32.48
C LEU A 27 -5.07 -3.18 -32.51
N THR A 28 -6.21 -2.93 -31.86
CA THR A 28 -6.79 -1.60 -31.74
C THR A 28 -7.01 -1.29 -30.27
N ILE A 29 -6.38 -0.22 -29.80
CA ILE A 29 -6.43 0.21 -28.40
C ILE A 29 -6.81 1.68 -28.39
N SER A 30 -8.09 1.96 -28.16
CA SER A 30 -8.68 3.30 -28.23
C SER A 30 -9.20 3.84 -26.89
N THR A 31 -9.25 2.99 -25.86
CA THR A 31 -9.72 3.36 -24.51
C THR A 31 -8.63 3.14 -23.49
N LEU A 32 -8.56 3.98 -22.47
CA LEU A 32 -7.58 3.85 -21.39
C LEU A 32 -7.65 2.50 -20.66
N GLU A 33 -8.83 1.89 -20.53
CA GLU A 33 -9.00 0.55 -19.93
C GLU A 33 -8.34 -0.56 -20.76
N ASN A 34 -8.60 -0.59 -22.08
CA ASN A 34 -7.95 -1.54 -22.99
C ASN A 34 -6.43 -1.35 -23.01
N LEU A 35 -5.94 -0.10 -22.99
CA LEU A 35 -4.51 0.17 -22.91
C LEU A 35 -3.92 -0.33 -21.61
N ARG A 36 -4.58 -0.06 -20.48
CA ARG A 36 -4.14 -0.56 -19.17
C ARG A 36 -3.97 -2.08 -19.17
N ARG A 37 -4.97 -2.80 -19.71
CA ARG A 37 -4.95 -4.26 -19.82
C ARG A 37 -3.81 -4.75 -20.72
N PHE A 38 -3.60 -4.10 -21.87
CA PHE A 38 -2.46 -4.38 -22.75
C PHE A 38 -1.12 -4.19 -22.03
N LEU A 39 -0.95 -3.04 -21.37
CA LEU A 39 0.26 -2.72 -20.61
C LEU A 39 0.48 -3.68 -19.44
N ASP A 40 -0.57 -4.23 -18.83
CA ASP A 40 -0.42 -5.26 -17.77
C ASP A 40 0.36 -6.45 -18.33
N PHE A 41 -0.07 -6.99 -19.46
CA PHE A 41 0.56 -8.17 -20.05
C PHE A 41 1.99 -7.91 -20.50
N VAL A 42 2.22 -6.77 -21.19
CA VAL A 42 3.56 -6.39 -21.63
C VAL A 42 4.49 -6.18 -20.43
N HIS A 43 4.09 -5.39 -19.44
CA HIS A 43 4.94 -5.11 -18.27
C HIS A 43 5.17 -6.35 -17.40
N ILE A 44 4.17 -7.22 -17.22
CA ILE A 44 4.38 -8.48 -16.48
C ILE A 44 5.35 -9.38 -17.25
N LYS A 45 5.20 -9.53 -18.57
CA LYS A 45 6.06 -10.37 -19.40
C LYS A 45 7.53 -9.96 -19.31
N TYR A 46 7.84 -8.71 -19.61
CA TYR A 46 9.23 -8.24 -19.68
C TYR A 46 9.82 -7.85 -18.34
N CYS A 47 9.02 -7.30 -17.42
CA CYS A 47 9.57 -6.71 -16.20
C CYS A 47 9.48 -7.63 -14.99
N LEU A 48 8.60 -8.64 -15.01
CA LEU A 48 8.45 -9.59 -13.91
C LEU A 48 8.86 -11.01 -14.31
N LEU A 49 8.22 -11.59 -15.32
CA LEU A 49 8.41 -13.00 -15.69
C LEU A 49 9.78 -13.27 -16.33
N ARG A 50 10.22 -12.43 -17.27
CA ARG A 50 11.54 -12.58 -17.90
C ARG A 50 12.67 -12.55 -16.86
N PRO A 51 12.77 -11.55 -15.95
CA PRO A 51 13.78 -11.56 -14.89
C PRO A 51 13.65 -12.76 -13.94
N TYR A 52 12.43 -13.15 -13.58
CA TYR A 52 12.18 -14.28 -12.69
C TYR A 52 12.66 -15.63 -13.26
N LEU A 53 12.48 -15.85 -14.56
CA LEU A 53 12.91 -17.08 -15.21
C LEU A 53 14.36 -17.05 -15.70
N SER A 54 14.96 -15.85 -15.82
CA SER A 54 16.35 -15.70 -16.28
C SER A 54 17.37 -15.64 -15.15
N LYS A 55 16.95 -15.34 -13.91
CA LYS A 55 17.83 -15.19 -12.75
C LYS A 55 17.56 -16.28 -11.72
N ALA A 56 18.61 -16.90 -11.19
CA ALA A 56 18.50 -17.97 -10.21
C ALA A 56 17.94 -17.49 -8.85
N ASP A 57 18.24 -16.25 -8.47
CA ASP A 57 17.97 -15.65 -7.17
C ASP A 57 16.97 -14.49 -7.25
N TYR A 58 15.99 -14.57 -8.15
CA TYR A 58 14.99 -13.52 -8.28
C TYR A 58 14.25 -13.31 -6.94
N PRO A 59 14.25 -12.08 -6.40
CA PRO A 59 13.71 -11.81 -5.08
C PRO A 59 12.18 -11.73 -5.17
N LEU A 60 11.47 -12.82 -4.86
CA LEU A 60 10.00 -12.82 -4.85
C LEU A 60 9.43 -11.88 -3.78
N VAL A 61 8.27 -11.29 -4.07
CA VAL A 61 7.55 -10.44 -3.12
C VAL A 61 6.79 -11.32 -2.13
N SER A 62 6.94 -11.07 -0.84
CA SER A 62 6.12 -11.74 0.16
C SER A 62 4.70 -11.15 0.19
N PRO A 63 3.63 -11.94 0.44
CA PRO A 63 2.26 -11.42 0.50
C PRO A 63 2.10 -10.25 1.49
N GLN A 64 2.93 -10.19 2.54
CA GLN A 64 2.87 -9.16 3.57
C GLN A 64 3.37 -7.80 3.10
N GLU A 65 4.24 -7.73 2.10
CA GLU A 65 4.77 -6.48 1.54
C GLU A 65 3.73 -5.71 0.72
N LEU A 66 2.74 -6.41 0.18
CA LEU A 66 1.63 -5.80 -0.56
C LEU A 66 0.56 -5.22 0.37
N LEU A 67 0.72 -5.30 1.69
CA LEU A 67 -0.25 -4.78 2.64
C LEU A 67 0.13 -3.37 3.12
N PRO A 68 -0.84 -2.45 3.26
CA PRO A 68 -0.59 -1.08 3.68
C PRO A 68 0.08 -0.90 5.05
N SER A 69 0.57 0.34 5.23
CA SER A 69 1.88 0.75 5.75
C SER A 69 3.05 0.16 4.95
N PHE A 70 3.22 0.62 3.70
CA PHE A 70 4.38 0.26 2.88
C PHE A 70 5.65 0.81 3.53
N GLU A 71 6.53 -0.10 3.93
CA GLU A 71 7.80 0.25 4.55
C GLU A 71 8.82 0.66 3.48
N SER A 72 9.71 1.59 3.83
CA SER A 72 10.85 1.90 2.99
C SER A 72 11.75 0.67 2.91
N ASN A 73 11.81 0.02 1.74
CA ASN A 73 12.84 -0.98 1.51
C ASN A 73 14.16 -0.25 1.23
N LEU A 74 15.14 -0.46 2.11
CA LEU A 74 16.47 0.15 2.01
C LEU A 74 17.35 -0.56 0.99
N TYR A 75 16.97 -1.78 0.59
CA TYR A 75 17.69 -2.54 -0.42
C TYR A 75 17.09 -2.28 -1.80
N GLU A 76 17.95 -1.92 -2.75
CA GLU A 76 17.60 -1.71 -4.15
C GLU A 76 18.21 -2.83 -4.99
N TYR A 77 17.35 -3.56 -5.71
CA TYR A 77 17.76 -4.62 -6.61
C TYR A 77 18.13 -4.00 -7.96
N GLN A 78 19.33 -3.43 -8.05
CA GLN A 78 19.78 -2.63 -9.19
C GLN A 78 19.71 -3.37 -10.53
N ASP A 79 19.89 -4.69 -10.51
CA ASP A 79 19.82 -5.52 -11.72
C ASP A 79 18.38 -5.81 -12.18
N LEU A 80 17.36 -5.42 -11.42
CA LEU A 80 15.97 -5.57 -11.82
C LEU A 80 15.50 -4.37 -12.65
N PRO A 81 14.52 -4.55 -13.55
CA PRO A 81 13.95 -3.45 -14.30
C PRO A 81 13.28 -2.40 -13.39
N GLY A 82 13.33 -1.13 -13.81
CA GLY A 82 12.61 -0.03 -13.18
C GLY A 82 12.24 1.02 -14.21
N PHE A 83 11.05 1.60 -14.13
CA PHE A 83 10.60 2.64 -15.07
C PHE A 83 9.48 3.51 -14.49
N SER A 84 9.16 4.58 -15.20
CA SER A 84 7.92 5.33 -15.02
C SER A 84 7.26 5.60 -16.36
N LEU A 85 5.95 5.42 -16.43
CA LEU A 85 5.14 5.69 -17.60
C LEU A 85 4.03 6.65 -17.18
N VAL A 86 3.78 7.66 -18.00
CA VAL A 86 2.54 8.43 -17.96
C VAL A 86 1.80 8.27 -19.28
N VAL A 87 0.48 8.11 -19.18
CA VAL A 87 -0.44 7.99 -20.31
C VAL A 87 -1.52 9.05 -20.14
N PHE A 88 -1.83 9.77 -21.23
CA PHE A 88 -2.97 10.68 -21.31
C PHE A 88 -4.01 10.13 -22.29
N ASP A 89 -5.28 10.10 -21.88
CA ASP A 89 -6.41 9.72 -22.75
C ASP A 89 -6.88 10.89 -23.64
N ARG A 90 -5.90 11.62 -24.20
CA ARG A 90 -6.06 12.77 -25.08
C ARG A 90 -4.79 12.98 -25.91
N PRO A 91 -4.84 13.77 -26.99
CA PRO A 91 -3.64 14.31 -27.62
C PRO A 91 -2.80 15.13 -26.65
N ILE A 92 -1.49 15.12 -26.86
CA ILE A 92 -0.53 15.86 -26.04
C ILE A 92 -0.36 17.28 -26.59
N ASP A 93 -0.43 18.28 -25.72
CA ASP A 93 -0.13 19.67 -26.06
C ASP A 93 1.23 20.03 -25.45
N TYR A 94 2.28 19.91 -26.25
CA TYR A 94 3.66 20.10 -25.79
C TYR A 94 3.90 21.43 -25.07
N PHE A 95 3.19 22.50 -25.44
CA PHE A 95 3.37 23.81 -24.84
C PHE A 95 2.65 23.93 -23.50
N GLN A 96 1.49 23.30 -23.36
CA GLN A 96 0.69 23.34 -22.14
C GLN A 96 1.07 22.28 -21.11
N GLU A 97 1.80 21.23 -21.52
CA GLU A 97 2.24 20.19 -20.59
C GLU A 97 3.14 20.76 -19.47
N VAL A 98 2.87 20.34 -18.24
CA VAL A 98 3.54 20.83 -17.03
C VAL A 98 4.83 20.06 -16.69
N PHE A 99 5.37 19.34 -17.67
CA PHE A 99 6.51 18.45 -17.53
C PHE A 99 7.30 18.39 -18.84
N GLN A 100 8.56 17.98 -18.77
CA GLN A 100 9.48 17.96 -19.91
C GLN A 100 9.79 16.52 -20.33
N PHE A 101 9.93 16.29 -21.63
CA PHE A 101 10.28 15.00 -22.23
C PHE A 101 10.82 15.21 -23.65
N ASP A 102 11.56 14.24 -24.17
CA ASP A 102 11.99 14.27 -25.56
C ASP A 102 10.85 13.76 -26.46
N ILE A 103 10.47 14.56 -27.44
CA ILE A 103 9.29 14.36 -28.28
C ILE A 103 9.53 13.28 -29.33
N LEU A 104 8.54 12.40 -29.49
CA LEU A 104 8.42 11.48 -30.61
C LEU A 104 7.18 11.83 -31.44
N HIS A 105 7.34 11.86 -32.75
CA HIS A 105 6.29 12.29 -33.68
C HIS A 105 5.54 11.10 -34.27
N CYS A 106 4.21 11.13 -34.21
CA CYS A 106 3.34 10.20 -34.92
C CYS A 106 3.35 10.54 -36.42
N VAL A 107 3.50 9.51 -37.26
CA VAL A 107 3.58 9.68 -38.71
C VAL A 107 2.22 10.15 -39.26
N GLU A 108 1.13 9.58 -38.76
CA GLU A 108 -0.25 9.90 -39.15
C GLU A 108 -0.60 11.36 -38.85
N ASP A 109 -0.20 11.86 -37.67
CA ASP A 109 -0.45 13.24 -37.26
C ASP A 109 0.32 14.25 -38.11
N ALA A 110 1.54 13.91 -38.53
CA ALA A 110 2.33 14.79 -39.40
C ALA A 110 1.64 15.00 -40.76
N PHE A 111 1.04 13.96 -41.33
CA PHE A 111 0.30 14.06 -42.60
C PHE A 111 -1.02 14.82 -42.50
N THR A 112 -1.64 14.86 -41.32
CA THR A 112 -2.90 15.61 -41.11
C THR A 112 -2.66 17.09 -40.76
N ALA A 113 -1.56 17.42 -40.08
CA ALA A 113 -1.23 18.79 -39.68
C ALA A 113 -0.56 19.64 -40.77
N SER A 114 -0.07 19.02 -41.85
CA SER A 114 0.70 19.71 -42.89
C SER A 114 -0.18 20.51 -43.86
N SER A 115 -0.49 21.74 -43.47
CA SER A 115 -1.07 22.76 -44.36
C SER A 115 0.00 23.66 -45.03
N GLY A 116 1.29 23.29 -44.97
CA GLY A 116 2.43 24.05 -45.50
C GLY A 116 2.99 23.49 -46.82
N PRO A 117 3.89 24.21 -47.51
CA PRO A 117 4.43 23.83 -48.82
C PRO A 117 5.40 22.62 -48.79
N ALA A 118 5.82 22.17 -47.60
CA ALA A 118 6.65 20.99 -47.43
C ALA A 118 5.78 19.82 -46.91
N SER A 119 5.60 18.79 -47.74
CA SER A 119 4.98 17.54 -47.30
C SER A 119 5.86 16.88 -46.23
N PRO A 120 5.30 16.38 -45.13
CA PRO A 120 6.04 15.54 -44.20
C PRO A 120 6.53 14.30 -44.94
N PHE A 121 7.79 13.92 -44.69
CA PHE A 121 8.39 12.74 -45.29
C PHE A 121 8.55 11.67 -44.21
N GLU A 122 7.77 10.60 -44.32
CA GLU A 122 7.73 9.52 -43.31
C GLU A 122 9.12 8.97 -42.94
N PRO A 123 10.03 8.65 -43.90
CA PRO A 123 11.36 8.17 -43.53
C PRO A 123 12.17 9.17 -42.70
N ALA A 124 11.98 10.48 -42.88
CA ALA A 124 12.64 11.50 -42.06
C ALA A 124 12.09 11.50 -40.62
N ILE A 125 10.78 11.32 -40.44
CA ILE A 125 10.14 11.22 -39.12
C ILE A 125 10.62 9.95 -38.39
N ILE A 126 10.65 8.82 -39.09
CA ILE A 126 11.16 7.55 -38.54
C ILE A 126 12.62 7.70 -38.11
N GLN A 127 13.45 8.31 -38.97
CA GLN A 127 14.85 8.58 -38.67
C GLN A 127 15.01 9.49 -37.46
N GLN A 128 14.26 10.60 -37.40
CA GLN A 128 14.31 11.54 -36.28
C GLN A 128 13.92 10.86 -34.95
N ASN A 129 12.82 10.11 -34.93
CA ASN A 129 12.39 9.38 -33.74
C ASN A 129 13.46 8.38 -33.28
N ARG A 130 14.10 7.69 -34.23
CA ARG A 130 15.21 6.76 -33.94
C ARG A 130 16.41 7.51 -33.34
N ASP A 131 16.78 8.66 -33.91
CA ASP A 131 17.89 9.47 -33.41
C ASP A 131 17.63 10.01 -32.00
N VAL A 132 16.37 10.38 -31.68
CA VAL A 132 15.95 10.75 -30.33
C VAL A 132 16.19 9.59 -29.35
N PHE A 133 15.80 8.35 -29.68
CA PHE A 133 16.09 7.17 -28.85
C PHE A 133 17.60 6.96 -28.65
N LEU A 134 18.37 7.01 -29.74
CA LEU A 134 19.81 6.79 -29.72
C LEU A 134 20.55 7.86 -28.88
N SER A 135 20.02 9.08 -28.81
CA SER A 135 20.60 10.17 -28.00
C SER A 135 20.53 9.91 -26.49
N ARG A 136 19.60 9.05 -26.04
CA ARG A 136 19.38 8.73 -24.62
C ARG A 136 19.79 7.31 -24.24
N LEU A 137 19.86 6.40 -25.20
CA LEU A 137 20.17 5.01 -24.97
C LEU A 137 21.67 4.80 -24.66
N PRO A 138 22.04 3.98 -23.66
CA PRO A 138 23.44 3.64 -23.42
C PRO A 138 24.10 3.04 -24.67
N LYS A 139 25.38 3.39 -24.89
CA LYS A 139 26.13 3.02 -26.10
C LYS A 139 26.07 1.52 -26.42
N VAL A 140 26.10 0.67 -25.39
CA VAL A 140 26.08 -0.79 -25.51
C VAL A 140 24.82 -1.34 -26.20
N HIS A 141 23.70 -0.62 -26.16
CA HIS A 141 22.44 -1.04 -26.78
C HIS A 141 22.15 -0.35 -28.12
N GLN A 142 22.97 0.62 -28.54
CA GLN A 142 22.67 1.45 -29.71
C GLN A 142 22.73 0.66 -31.03
N ASP A 143 23.72 -0.22 -31.20
CA ASP A 143 23.87 -0.98 -32.46
C ASP A 143 22.77 -2.03 -32.62
N GLU A 144 22.42 -2.72 -31.54
CA GLU A 144 21.29 -3.66 -31.51
C GLU A 144 19.97 -2.93 -31.81
N PHE A 145 19.76 -1.75 -31.21
CA PHE A 145 18.57 -0.93 -31.46
C PHE A 145 18.48 -0.46 -32.92
N ARG A 146 19.61 -0.03 -33.52
CA ARG A 146 19.66 0.36 -34.94
C ARG A 146 19.26 -0.80 -35.86
N ALA A 147 19.78 -1.99 -35.58
CA ALA A 147 19.47 -3.18 -36.37
C ALA A 147 18.01 -3.60 -36.21
N ALA A 148 17.48 -3.59 -34.99
CA ALA A 148 16.11 -3.99 -34.68
C ALA A 148 15.05 -3.04 -35.25
N PHE A 149 15.34 -1.74 -35.30
CA PHE A 149 14.39 -0.71 -35.72
C PHE A 149 14.80 0.02 -37.00
N ASP A 150 15.53 -0.64 -37.91
CA ASP A 150 15.82 -0.04 -39.20
C ASP A 150 14.52 0.11 -40.01
N ARG A 151 14.15 1.36 -40.32
CA ARG A 151 12.90 1.74 -41.01
C ARG A 151 11.60 1.35 -40.30
N HIS A 152 11.66 0.89 -39.05
CA HIS A 152 10.47 0.56 -38.26
C HIS A 152 9.99 1.77 -37.44
N ARG A 153 8.67 1.91 -37.29
CA ARG A 153 8.06 2.99 -36.51
C ARG A 153 8.09 2.64 -35.02
N VAL A 154 9.01 3.27 -34.29
CA VAL A 154 9.20 3.08 -32.83
C VAL A 154 8.03 3.65 -32.00
N THR A 155 7.22 4.52 -32.59
CA THR A 155 6.09 5.17 -31.93
C THR A 155 4.85 4.29 -31.84
N ASP A 156 4.71 3.32 -32.74
CA ASP A 156 3.50 2.52 -32.88
C ASP A 156 3.30 1.62 -31.66
N ILE A 157 2.05 1.45 -31.24
CA ILE A 157 1.72 0.61 -30.08
C ILE A 157 2.14 -0.85 -30.27
N LEU A 158 2.17 -1.33 -31.52
CA LEU A 158 2.65 -2.67 -31.89
C LEU A 158 4.14 -2.85 -31.65
N SER A 159 4.92 -1.78 -31.77
CA SER A 159 6.36 -1.75 -31.51
C SER A 159 6.68 -1.65 -30.01
N TYR A 160 5.69 -1.32 -29.17
CA TYR A 160 5.89 -1.10 -27.74
C TYR A 160 6.58 -2.27 -27.00
N PRO A 161 6.20 -3.55 -27.21
CA PRO A 161 6.91 -4.68 -26.60
C PRO A 161 8.38 -4.77 -27.01
N GLY A 162 8.70 -4.44 -28.26
CA GLY A 162 10.06 -4.46 -28.79
C GLY A 162 10.93 -3.31 -28.28
N ILE A 163 10.37 -2.10 -28.11
CA ILE A 163 11.14 -0.95 -27.60
C ILE A 163 11.30 -0.97 -26.07
N LEU A 164 10.39 -1.63 -25.34
CA LEU A 164 10.40 -1.65 -23.88
C LEU A 164 11.74 -2.11 -23.28
N PRO A 165 12.39 -3.20 -23.75
CA PRO A 165 13.72 -3.57 -23.29
C PRO A 165 14.74 -2.43 -23.31
N TYR A 166 14.68 -1.54 -24.30
CA TYR A 166 15.58 -0.38 -24.41
C TYR A 166 15.16 0.77 -23.49
N ILE A 167 13.85 1.00 -23.35
CA ILE A 167 13.32 2.01 -22.40
C ILE A 167 13.70 1.66 -20.96
N LEU A 168 13.75 0.37 -20.60
CA LEU A 168 14.14 -0.07 -19.25
C LEU A 168 15.60 0.25 -18.89
N HIS A 169 16.43 0.60 -19.87
CA HIS A 169 17.81 1.08 -19.68
C HIS A 169 17.91 2.61 -19.59
N MET A 170 16.78 3.32 -19.58
CA MET A 170 16.72 4.78 -19.42
C MET A 170 16.34 5.15 -17.98
N ASP A 171 16.91 6.23 -17.46
CA ASP A 171 16.72 6.62 -16.04
C ASP A 171 15.36 7.29 -15.76
N ARG A 172 14.76 7.88 -16.79
CA ARG A 172 13.57 8.76 -16.72
C ARG A 172 12.33 8.10 -17.31
N GLY A 173 11.18 8.76 -17.17
CA GLY A 173 9.92 8.20 -17.61
C GLY A 173 9.73 8.20 -19.13
N HIS A 174 8.69 7.54 -19.61
CA HIS A 174 8.22 7.66 -20.99
C HIS A 174 6.73 8.01 -21.02
N VAL A 175 6.25 8.46 -22.18
CA VAL A 175 4.96 9.11 -22.35
C VAL A 175 4.17 8.42 -23.47
N MET A 176 2.90 8.15 -23.21
CA MET A 176 1.92 7.76 -24.22
C MET A 176 0.75 8.72 -24.24
N ALA A 177 0.19 8.95 -25.42
CA ALA A 177 -0.95 9.81 -25.64
C ALA A 177 -1.76 9.30 -26.82
N LYS A 178 -2.92 9.91 -27.08
CA LYS A 178 -3.69 9.65 -28.29
C LYS A 178 -3.16 10.47 -29.47
N ASN A 179 -3.13 9.88 -30.65
CA ASN A 179 -2.95 10.61 -31.90
C ASN A 179 -4.28 11.25 -32.36
N ALA A 180 -4.29 11.92 -33.51
CA ALA A 180 -5.49 12.54 -34.08
C ALA A 180 -6.59 11.52 -34.45
N ALA A 181 -6.22 10.26 -34.70
CA ALA A 181 -7.16 9.17 -34.95
C ALA A 181 -7.78 8.59 -33.66
N GLY A 182 -7.31 9.00 -32.49
CA GLY A 182 -7.78 8.51 -31.18
C GLY A 182 -7.12 7.21 -30.72
N ASP A 183 -6.05 6.75 -31.39
CA ASP A 183 -5.28 5.58 -31.01
C ASP A 183 -4.08 5.97 -30.13
N PHE A 184 -3.74 5.11 -29.16
CA PHE A 184 -2.57 5.35 -28.32
C PHE A 184 -1.26 5.06 -29.05
N TYR A 185 -0.26 5.92 -28.85
CA TYR A 185 1.10 5.74 -29.35
C TYR A 185 2.15 6.22 -28.33
N SER A 186 3.41 5.84 -28.53
CA SER A 186 4.53 6.34 -27.72
C SER A 186 4.95 7.71 -28.22
N CYS A 187 4.57 8.77 -27.48
CA CYS A 187 4.76 10.16 -27.90
C CYS A 187 5.99 10.83 -27.28
N GLY A 188 6.67 10.17 -26.34
CA GLY A 188 7.86 10.73 -25.72
C GLY A 188 8.64 9.78 -24.85
N ILE A 189 9.91 10.10 -24.65
CA ILE A 189 10.84 9.42 -23.74
C ILE A 189 11.56 10.42 -22.84
N TYR A 190 12.32 9.91 -21.87
CA TYR A 190 13.16 10.71 -20.98
C TYR A 190 12.41 11.79 -20.17
N ALA A 191 11.17 11.50 -19.79
CA ALA A 191 10.24 12.41 -19.13
C ALA A 191 10.56 12.67 -17.65
N SER A 192 10.43 13.94 -17.25
CA SER A 192 10.59 14.42 -15.87
C SER A 192 9.24 14.78 -15.24
N LEU A 193 8.67 13.85 -14.46
CA LEU A 193 7.40 14.07 -13.79
C LEU A 193 7.56 15.04 -12.59
N PRO A 194 6.72 16.07 -12.45
CA PRO A 194 6.84 17.07 -11.40
C PRO A 194 6.40 16.51 -10.04
N SER A 195 7.12 16.88 -8.98
CA SER A 195 6.82 16.44 -7.61
C SER A 195 6.29 17.55 -6.69
N ASP A 196 6.78 18.79 -6.77
CA ASP A 196 6.35 19.92 -5.90
C ASP A 196 6.17 19.53 -4.40
N LEU A 197 7.05 18.66 -3.90
CA LEU A 197 6.86 17.93 -2.64
C LEU A 197 6.59 18.83 -1.44
N ASP A 198 7.41 19.86 -1.23
CA ASP A 198 7.29 20.74 -0.07
C ASP A 198 5.93 21.46 -0.04
N SER A 199 5.49 21.97 -1.18
CA SER A 199 4.21 22.67 -1.31
C SER A 199 3.03 21.73 -1.07
N GLU A 200 3.02 20.54 -1.69
CA GLU A 200 1.93 19.58 -1.46
C GLU A 200 1.92 19.02 -0.04
N LEU A 201 3.10 18.81 0.57
CA LEU A 201 3.21 18.35 1.95
C LEU A 201 2.65 19.38 2.93
N LYS A 202 3.03 20.66 2.79
CA LYS A 202 2.51 21.76 3.62
C LYS A 202 1.00 21.91 3.45
N ARG A 203 0.49 21.95 2.22
CA ARG A 203 -0.96 22.03 1.94
C ARG A 203 -1.71 20.85 2.55
N PHE A 204 -1.18 19.64 2.40
CA PHE A 204 -1.82 18.43 2.94
C PHE A 204 -1.83 18.45 4.48
N GLY A 205 -0.71 18.77 5.12
CA GLY A 205 -0.59 18.83 6.57
C GLY A 205 -1.47 19.90 7.22
N LEU A 206 -1.62 21.08 6.57
CA LEU A 206 -2.58 22.11 6.98
C LEU A 206 -4.02 21.58 6.89
N ARG A 207 -4.37 20.93 5.78
CA ARG A 207 -5.72 20.40 5.54
C ARG A 207 -6.14 19.32 6.55
N ILE A 208 -5.21 18.51 7.04
CA ILE A 208 -5.49 17.48 8.04
C ILE A 208 -5.31 17.97 9.49
N GLY A 209 -5.04 19.27 9.69
CA GLY A 209 -4.88 19.88 11.01
C GLY A 209 -3.59 19.48 11.75
N ARG A 210 -2.60 18.93 11.03
CA ARG A 210 -1.31 18.51 11.60
C ARG A 210 -0.24 19.58 11.49
N PHE A 211 -0.44 20.59 10.65
CA PHE A 211 0.40 21.79 10.57
C PHE A 211 -0.43 23.04 10.90
N LYS A 212 0.26 24.09 11.34
CA LYS A 212 -0.30 25.43 11.55
C LYS A 212 0.70 26.48 11.06
N PRO A 213 0.27 27.56 10.40
CA PRO A 213 1.19 28.63 9.98
C PRO A 213 1.95 29.21 11.18
N GLY A 214 3.28 29.34 11.06
CA GLY A 214 4.16 29.89 12.09
C GLY A 214 4.52 28.94 13.25
N ASP A 215 3.99 27.71 13.28
CA ASP A 215 4.27 26.75 14.35
C ASP A 215 5.31 25.70 13.91
N ASN A 216 6.58 26.04 14.08
CA ASN A 216 7.70 25.16 13.68
C ASN A 216 7.78 23.88 14.51
N GLY A 217 7.45 23.94 15.80
CA GLY A 217 7.48 22.76 16.68
C GLY A 217 6.43 21.73 16.27
N LEU A 218 5.21 22.18 15.95
CA LEU A 218 4.16 21.30 15.43
C LEU A 218 4.54 20.70 14.07
N TYR A 219 5.16 21.50 13.19
CA TYR A 219 5.65 21.03 11.89
C TYR A 219 6.71 19.93 12.05
N GLU A 220 7.73 20.17 12.87
CA GLU A 220 8.81 19.21 13.12
C GLU A 220 8.29 17.88 13.66
N LEU A 221 7.35 17.94 14.62
CA LEU A 221 6.78 16.76 15.24
C LEU A 221 5.94 15.93 14.27
N ASN A 222 5.23 16.56 13.32
CA ASN A 222 4.28 15.88 12.45
C ASN A 222 4.77 15.62 11.01
N ARG A 223 5.83 16.28 10.53
CA ARG A 223 6.23 16.24 9.11
C ARG A 223 6.42 14.84 8.53
N ILE A 224 7.00 13.92 9.31
CA ILE A 224 7.24 12.55 8.88
C ILE A 224 5.92 11.79 8.74
N PHE A 225 5.03 11.96 9.71
CA PHE A 225 3.70 11.35 9.66
C PHE A 225 2.92 11.85 8.43
N VAL A 226 2.89 13.17 8.21
CA VAL A 226 2.19 13.78 7.08
C VAL A 226 2.74 13.25 5.75
N TYR A 227 4.06 13.14 5.63
CA TYR A 227 4.70 12.63 4.42
C TYR A 227 4.39 11.14 4.19
N GLN A 228 4.55 10.32 5.23
CA GLN A 228 4.27 8.88 5.16
C GLN A 228 2.81 8.62 4.79
N TYR A 229 1.88 9.34 5.42
CA TYR A 229 0.45 9.20 5.14
C TYR A 229 0.12 9.63 3.70
N LEU A 230 0.69 10.74 3.24
CA LEU A 230 0.50 11.22 1.87
C LEU A 230 1.03 10.20 0.86
N MET A 231 2.23 9.67 1.04
CA MET A 231 2.80 8.67 0.13
C MET A 231 2.05 7.34 0.19
N GLU A 232 1.63 6.91 1.39
CA GLU A 232 0.80 5.73 1.55
C GLU A 232 -0.52 5.88 0.80
N LEU A 233 -1.18 7.05 0.78
CA LEU A 233 -2.43 7.26 0.01
C LEU A 233 -2.30 6.91 -1.48
N TYR A 234 -1.10 7.08 -2.05
CA TYR A 234 -0.82 6.82 -3.46
C TYR A 234 -0.05 5.51 -3.68
N GLY A 235 0.04 4.65 -2.66
CA GLY A 235 0.57 3.31 -2.82
C GLY A 235 2.08 3.18 -2.69
N PHE A 236 2.78 4.22 -2.25
CA PHE A 236 4.24 4.24 -2.28
C PHE A 236 4.85 4.37 -0.88
N PRO A 237 5.98 3.68 -0.61
CA PRO A 237 6.84 4.03 0.51
C PRO A 237 7.70 5.26 0.19
N ILE A 238 8.23 5.92 1.22
CA ILE A 238 9.21 7.01 1.07
C ILE A 238 10.59 6.40 0.79
N THR A 239 10.99 6.32 -0.48
CA THR A 239 12.30 5.73 -0.87
C THR A 239 12.99 6.43 -2.03
N SER A 240 12.27 6.75 -3.11
CA SER A 240 12.88 7.25 -4.35
C SER A 240 12.06 8.37 -4.97
N GLU A 241 12.75 9.30 -5.62
CA GLU A 241 12.14 10.45 -6.29
C GLU A 241 11.10 10.00 -7.32
N ARG A 242 11.39 8.95 -8.10
CA ARG A 242 10.48 8.35 -9.09
C ARG A 242 9.08 8.06 -8.51
N ARG A 243 9.02 7.47 -7.32
CA ARG A 243 7.76 7.14 -6.63
C ARG A 243 7.07 8.41 -6.12
N THR A 244 7.84 9.33 -5.55
CA THR A 244 7.33 10.63 -5.07
C THR A 244 6.75 11.45 -6.21
N SER A 245 7.44 11.58 -7.33
CA SER A 245 6.96 12.29 -8.52
C SER A 245 5.71 11.64 -9.10
N ALA A 246 5.66 10.31 -9.21
CA ALA A 246 4.46 9.61 -9.68
C ALA A 246 3.24 9.86 -8.77
N ALA A 247 3.42 9.78 -7.45
CA ALA A 247 2.37 10.05 -6.48
C ALA A 247 1.82 11.48 -6.63
N LEU A 248 2.72 12.47 -6.65
CA LEU A 248 2.35 13.88 -6.63
C LEU A 248 1.85 14.36 -7.99
N PHE A 249 2.39 13.84 -9.08
CA PHE A 249 1.89 14.12 -10.42
C PHE A 249 0.50 13.52 -10.63
N SER A 250 0.26 12.26 -10.24
CA SER A 250 -1.08 11.65 -10.30
C SER A 250 -2.11 12.45 -9.50
N ARG A 251 -1.70 12.99 -8.35
CA ARG A 251 -2.53 13.84 -7.50
C ARG A 251 -2.88 15.15 -8.20
N ARG A 252 -1.95 15.73 -8.95
CA ARG A 252 -2.16 16.96 -9.72
C ARG A 252 -3.12 16.71 -10.88
N LEU A 253 -2.86 15.70 -11.71
CA LEU A 253 -3.72 15.32 -12.85
C LEU A 253 -5.14 15.00 -12.39
N PHE A 254 -5.29 14.23 -11.30
CA PHE A 254 -6.61 13.90 -10.75
C PHE A 254 -7.38 15.13 -10.27
N LYS A 255 -6.71 16.16 -9.72
CA LYS A 255 -7.36 17.43 -9.35
C LYS A 255 -7.74 18.27 -10.56
N MET A 256 -7.01 18.15 -11.67
CA MET A 256 -7.28 18.82 -12.94
C MET A 256 -8.45 18.18 -13.70
N GLY A 257 -8.83 16.95 -13.34
CA GLY A 257 -9.87 16.19 -14.03
C GLY A 257 -9.39 15.54 -15.32
N ASP A 258 -8.07 15.37 -15.50
CA ASP A 258 -7.51 14.67 -16.64
C ASP A 258 -7.85 13.18 -16.59
N ASP A 259 -8.02 12.58 -17.77
CA ASP A 259 -8.03 11.13 -17.93
C ASP A 259 -6.62 10.59 -18.18
N PHE A 260 -6.11 9.82 -17.23
CA PHE A 260 -4.71 9.43 -17.20
C PHE A 260 -4.45 8.06 -16.57
N LEU A 261 -3.28 7.51 -16.89
CA LEU A 261 -2.67 6.38 -16.21
C LEU A 261 -1.20 6.67 -15.93
N ILE A 262 -0.78 6.52 -14.68
CA ILE A 262 0.63 6.57 -14.28
C ILE A 262 1.03 5.17 -13.79
N ARG A 263 2.16 4.68 -14.31
CA ARG A 263 2.75 3.39 -13.94
C ARG A 263 4.17 3.53 -13.48
N VAL A 264 4.49 2.85 -12.39
CA VAL A 264 5.85 2.82 -11.84
C VAL A 264 6.21 1.39 -11.50
N LEU A 265 7.39 0.97 -11.96
CA LEU A 265 8.07 -0.20 -11.44
C LEU A 265 9.24 0.27 -10.58
N GLY A 266 9.20 -0.08 -9.29
CA GLY A 266 10.29 0.21 -8.37
C GLY A 266 11.20 -1.00 -8.20
N GLN A 267 12.51 -0.80 -8.32
CA GLN A 267 13.49 -1.86 -8.10
C GLN A 267 13.46 -2.38 -6.67
N SER A 268 13.24 -1.52 -5.66
CA SER A 268 13.25 -1.94 -4.26
C SER A 268 11.98 -2.64 -3.76
N ASP A 269 10.80 -2.32 -4.31
CA ASP A 269 9.54 -2.97 -3.92
C ASP A 269 9.12 -4.07 -4.91
N ARG A 270 9.68 -4.07 -6.12
CA ARG A 270 9.47 -5.09 -7.16
C ARG A 270 8.00 -5.19 -7.58
N THR A 271 7.28 -4.08 -7.41
CA THR A 271 5.84 -4.00 -7.71
C THR A 271 5.58 -3.03 -8.85
N LEU A 272 4.73 -3.44 -9.78
CA LEU A 272 4.10 -2.56 -10.76
C LEU A 272 2.96 -1.82 -10.07
N THR A 273 3.17 -0.55 -9.73
CA THR A 273 2.14 0.30 -9.14
C THR A 273 1.46 1.12 -10.25
N THR A 274 0.14 1.05 -10.31
CA THR A 274 -0.69 1.77 -11.30
C THR A 274 -1.63 2.73 -10.57
N LEU A 275 -1.59 4.00 -10.97
CA LEU A 275 -2.51 5.05 -10.56
C LEU A 275 -3.32 5.51 -11.78
N SER A 276 -4.65 5.58 -11.70
CA SER A 276 -5.47 5.93 -12.88
C SER A 276 -6.75 6.71 -12.54
N SER A 277 -7.27 7.44 -13.52
CA SER A 277 -8.53 8.19 -13.45
C SER A 277 -9.79 7.33 -13.71
N LEU A 278 -9.63 6.03 -13.99
CA LEU A 278 -10.74 5.12 -14.40
C LEU A 278 -11.92 5.03 -13.42
N THR A 279 -11.79 5.58 -12.20
CA THR A 279 -12.90 5.68 -11.23
C THR A 279 -13.42 7.11 -11.14
N HIS A 280 -14.62 7.34 -11.69
CA HIS A 280 -15.25 8.67 -11.74
C HIS A 280 -15.84 9.17 -10.41
N ASN A 281 -16.00 8.30 -9.40
CA ASN A 281 -16.64 8.63 -8.10
C ASN A 281 -15.72 8.43 -6.89
N SER A 282 -14.43 8.73 -7.06
CA SER A 282 -13.43 8.62 -5.99
C SER A 282 -12.82 9.97 -5.63
N LEU A 283 -12.40 10.13 -4.38
CA LEU A 283 -11.64 11.30 -3.92
C LEU A 283 -10.15 11.25 -4.32
N TYR A 284 -9.72 10.10 -4.86
CA TYR A 284 -8.34 9.77 -5.16
C TYR A 284 -8.29 8.92 -6.44
N PRO A 285 -7.19 8.94 -7.21
CA PRO A 285 -7.02 8.03 -8.34
C PRO A 285 -7.06 6.57 -7.90
N GLN A 286 -7.59 5.69 -8.74
CA GLN A 286 -7.59 4.25 -8.51
C GLN A 286 -6.15 3.76 -8.36
N LEU A 287 -5.90 2.93 -7.36
CA LEU A 287 -4.59 2.37 -7.05
C LEU A 287 -4.62 0.84 -7.11
N ASP A 288 -3.76 0.29 -7.95
CA ASP A 288 -3.55 -1.15 -8.08
C ASP A 288 -2.05 -1.49 -8.06
N LYS A 289 -1.70 -2.64 -7.49
CA LYS A 289 -0.33 -3.18 -7.55
C LYS A 289 -0.30 -4.57 -8.16
N ILE A 290 0.72 -4.87 -8.95
CA ILE A 290 0.97 -6.20 -9.49
C ILE A 290 2.41 -6.62 -9.13
N ALA A 291 2.59 -7.85 -8.67
CA ALA A 291 3.90 -8.41 -8.35
C ALA A 291 3.92 -9.93 -8.54
N LEU A 292 5.13 -10.50 -8.61
CA LEU A 292 5.34 -11.93 -8.44
C LEU A 292 5.45 -12.26 -6.96
N VAL A 293 4.49 -13.05 -6.47
CA VAL A 293 4.33 -13.34 -5.06
C VAL A 293 4.64 -14.80 -4.78
N SER A 294 5.48 -15.04 -3.78
CA SER A 294 5.81 -16.39 -3.34
C SER A 294 4.60 -17.07 -2.67
N VAL A 295 4.44 -18.37 -2.93
CA VAL A 295 3.43 -19.21 -2.28
C VAL A 295 4.17 -20.20 -1.39
N ALA A 296 3.88 -20.16 -0.08
CA ALA A 296 4.60 -20.97 0.89
C ALA A 296 4.32 -22.46 0.67
N LYS A 297 5.36 -23.31 0.74
CA LYS A 297 5.22 -24.77 0.57
C LYS A 297 4.30 -25.42 1.61
N SER A 298 4.09 -24.77 2.75
CA SER A 298 3.13 -25.17 3.78
C SER A 298 1.67 -25.01 3.35
N GLN A 299 1.37 -24.16 2.37
CA GLN A 299 0.01 -23.87 1.86
C GLN A 299 -0.44 -24.92 0.83
N LYS A 300 -0.50 -26.20 1.23
CA LYS A 300 -0.73 -27.35 0.33
C LYS A 300 -2.04 -27.24 -0.48
N GLU A 301 -3.14 -26.81 0.16
CA GLU A 301 -4.44 -26.68 -0.51
C GLU A 301 -4.43 -25.54 -1.54
N GLN A 302 -3.87 -24.38 -1.19
CA GLN A 302 -3.72 -23.26 -2.11
C GLN A 302 -2.86 -23.66 -3.31
N LEU A 303 -1.71 -24.32 -3.07
CA LEU A 303 -0.85 -24.83 -4.14
C LEU A 303 -1.58 -25.80 -5.06
N LYS A 304 -2.40 -26.71 -4.50
CA LYS A 304 -3.19 -27.67 -5.29
C LYS A 304 -4.21 -26.97 -6.19
N ILE A 305 -4.93 -25.97 -5.67
CA ILE A 305 -5.91 -25.19 -6.44
C ILE A 305 -5.20 -24.41 -7.55
N LEU A 306 -4.11 -23.73 -7.24
CA LEU A 306 -3.34 -22.91 -8.18
C LEU A 306 -2.70 -23.76 -9.29
N LYS A 307 -2.13 -24.91 -8.93
CA LYS A 307 -1.55 -25.86 -9.89
C LYS A 307 -2.62 -26.45 -10.80
N LYS A 308 -3.76 -26.88 -10.25
CA LYS A 308 -4.88 -27.42 -11.04
C LYS A 308 -5.41 -26.40 -12.05
N GLY A 309 -5.42 -25.12 -11.69
CA GLY A 309 -5.88 -24.04 -12.56
C GLY A 309 -4.83 -23.42 -13.48
N GLY A 310 -3.57 -23.91 -13.47
CA GLY A 310 -2.50 -23.34 -14.32
C GLY A 310 -1.97 -21.96 -13.89
N PHE A 311 -2.36 -21.46 -12.71
CA PHE A 311 -1.96 -20.15 -12.19
C PHE A 311 -0.57 -20.16 -11.53
N LEU A 312 -0.05 -21.33 -11.18
CA LEU A 312 1.21 -21.48 -10.45
C LEU A 312 2.40 -21.49 -11.40
N LEU A 313 3.38 -20.63 -11.15
CA LEU A 313 4.70 -20.70 -11.76
C LEU A 313 5.55 -21.69 -10.97
N GLU A 314 5.85 -22.83 -11.57
CA GLU A 314 6.58 -23.92 -10.92
C GLU A 314 8.09 -23.65 -11.00
N ASN A 315 8.70 -23.37 -9.84
CA ASN A 315 10.14 -23.25 -9.65
C ASN A 315 10.50 -23.74 -8.23
N ALA A 316 11.79 -23.69 -7.84
CA ALA A 316 12.26 -24.03 -6.49
C ALA A 316 11.46 -23.28 -5.40
N GLU A 317 11.14 -22.02 -5.67
CA GLU A 317 10.16 -21.21 -4.95
C GLU A 317 8.93 -20.96 -5.85
N PRO A 318 7.79 -21.62 -5.57
CA PRO A 318 6.57 -21.44 -6.35
C PRO A 318 6.05 -20.00 -6.23
N ALA A 319 5.62 -19.44 -7.35
CA ALA A 319 5.14 -18.06 -7.41
C ALA A 319 3.83 -17.92 -8.20
N VAL A 320 3.14 -16.81 -8.00
CA VAL A 320 1.97 -16.40 -8.79
C VAL A 320 2.07 -14.92 -9.17
N ILE A 321 1.38 -14.54 -10.25
CA ILE A 321 1.20 -13.13 -10.61
C ILE A 321 -0.01 -12.61 -9.82
N LEU A 322 0.24 -11.81 -8.79
CA LEU A 322 -0.81 -11.28 -7.93
C LEU A 322 -1.08 -9.81 -8.22
N ARG A 323 -2.34 -9.48 -8.49
CA ARG A 323 -2.86 -8.11 -8.54
C ARG A 323 -3.64 -7.80 -7.26
N VAL A 324 -3.42 -6.61 -6.71
CA VAL A 324 -4.06 -6.13 -5.49
C VAL A 324 -4.72 -4.80 -5.77
N HIS A 325 -6.01 -4.71 -5.42
CA HIS A 325 -6.80 -3.49 -5.55
C HIS A 325 -6.93 -2.82 -4.18
N TYR A 326 -6.65 -1.52 -4.12
CA TYR A 326 -6.67 -0.77 -2.88
C TYR A 326 -7.80 0.27 -2.85
N ARG A 327 -8.22 0.61 -1.63
CA ARG A 327 -9.14 1.72 -1.34
C ARG A 327 -8.44 2.71 -0.42
N GLN A 328 -8.41 3.96 -0.86
CA GLN A 328 -7.95 5.11 -0.10
C GLN A 328 -8.99 5.56 0.92
N HIS A 329 -8.51 5.98 2.08
CA HIS A 329 -9.33 6.52 3.16
C HIS A 329 -8.97 7.98 3.40
N LYS A 330 -9.98 8.81 3.63
CA LYS A 330 -9.75 10.17 4.12
C LYS A 330 -9.18 10.08 5.54
N TYR A 331 -8.25 10.98 5.86
CA TYR A 331 -7.73 11.12 7.21
C TYR A 331 -8.85 11.46 8.19
N ASP A 332 -8.94 10.70 9.28
CA ASP A 332 -9.87 10.91 10.38
C ASP A 332 -9.10 10.94 11.72
N PRO A 333 -9.01 12.09 12.40
CA PRO A 333 -8.31 12.21 13.67
C PRO A 333 -9.01 11.49 14.83
N GLN A 334 -10.24 11.00 14.66
CA GLN A 334 -11.01 10.28 15.69
C GLN A 334 -10.94 8.76 15.55
N ASN A 335 -10.41 8.25 14.45
CA ASN A 335 -10.25 6.83 14.23
C ASN A 335 -9.02 6.33 15.01
N VAL A 336 -9.15 5.39 15.95
CA VAL A 336 -8.00 4.85 16.71
C VAL A 336 -6.92 4.29 15.78
N ARG A 337 -7.31 3.90 14.57
CA ARG A 337 -6.43 3.51 13.46
C ARG A 337 -5.88 4.72 12.71
N LYS A 338 -5.59 5.86 13.38
CA LYS A 338 -5.32 7.25 12.89
C LYS A 338 -4.41 7.40 11.66
N ASP A 339 -3.81 6.32 11.17
CA ASP A 339 -2.72 6.31 10.23
C ASP A 339 -2.99 5.45 8.99
N ARG A 340 -4.22 4.90 8.81
CA ARG A 340 -4.54 4.10 7.62
C ARG A 340 -4.92 5.00 6.44
N ALA A 341 -4.00 5.14 5.50
CA ALA A 341 -4.28 5.77 4.22
C ALA A 341 -4.96 4.79 3.24
N LEU A 342 -4.68 3.48 3.34
CA LEU A 342 -5.15 2.49 2.38
C LEU A 342 -5.66 1.18 3.01
N SER A 343 -6.59 0.53 2.32
CA SER A 343 -7.00 -0.86 2.59
C SER A 343 -7.02 -1.72 1.34
N VAL A 344 -6.61 -2.99 1.46
CA VAL A 344 -6.83 -4.00 0.41
C VAL A 344 -8.33 -4.30 0.30
N VAL A 345 -8.89 -4.10 -0.89
CA VAL A 345 -10.29 -4.38 -1.23
C VAL A 345 -10.42 -5.83 -1.68
N ARG A 346 -9.65 -6.20 -2.71
CA ARG A 346 -9.63 -7.53 -3.31
C ARG A 346 -8.24 -7.83 -3.87
N GLN A 347 -8.02 -9.11 -4.15
CA GLN A 347 -6.85 -9.58 -4.88
C GLN A 347 -7.31 -10.49 -6.02
N GLU A 348 -6.50 -10.55 -7.07
CA GLU A 348 -6.73 -11.33 -8.27
C GLU A 348 -5.40 -12.00 -8.64
N ILE A 349 -5.45 -13.28 -8.98
CA ILE A 349 -4.31 -14.02 -9.49
C ILE A 349 -4.46 -14.13 -11.00
N ILE A 350 -3.45 -13.68 -11.74
CA ILE A 350 -3.47 -13.62 -13.20
C ILE A 350 -2.83 -14.89 -13.77
N HIS A 351 -3.51 -15.54 -14.70
CA HIS A 351 -2.99 -16.72 -15.38
C HIS A 351 -1.84 -16.31 -16.32
N PRO A 352 -0.68 -16.98 -16.27
CA PRO A 352 0.52 -16.55 -17.01
C PRO A 352 0.39 -16.70 -18.54
N LEU A 353 -0.44 -17.64 -19.03
CA LEU A 353 -0.67 -17.84 -20.48
C LEU A 353 -1.90 -17.10 -21.04
N THR A 354 -3.07 -17.22 -20.41
CA THR A 354 -4.35 -16.71 -20.93
C THR A 354 -4.69 -15.30 -20.44
N GLY A 355 -4.03 -14.83 -19.38
CA GLY A 355 -4.35 -13.55 -18.73
C GLY A 355 -5.67 -13.55 -17.96
N GLU A 356 -6.36 -14.68 -17.84
CA GLU A 356 -7.57 -14.82 -17.02
C GLU A 356 -7.28 -14.59 -15.54
N VAL A 357 -8.27 -14.13 -14.79
CA VAL A 357 -8.10 -13.83 -13.37
C VAL A 357 -8.94 -14.76 -12.49
N THR A 358 -8.35 -15.20 -11.37
CA THR A 358 -9.08 -15.89 -10.31
C THR A 358 -8.96 -15.15 -8.99
N SER A 359 -10.03 -15.16 -8.19
CA SER A 359 -10.05 -14.66 -6.81
C SER A 359 -10.35 -15.76 -5.79
N SER A 360 -10.34 -17.03 -6.22
CA SER A 360 -10.69 -18.19 -5.38
C SER A 360 -9.67 -18.47 -4.27
N VAL A 361 -8.43 -17.99 -4.42
CA VAL A 361 -7.35 -18.18 -3.44
C VAL A 361 -6.95 -16.83 -2.86
N ASN A 362 -6.89 -16.76 -1.52
CA ASN A 362 -6.47 -15.56 -0.79
C ASN A 362 -5.09 -15.75 -0.19
N LEU A 363 -4.07 -15.07 -0.73
CA LEU A 363 -2.69 -15.15 -0.26
C LEU A 363 -2.34 -14.04 0.75
N ILE A 364 -2.98 -12.88 0.61
CA ILE A 364 -2.67 -11.68 1.41
C ILE A 364 -3.17 -11.76 2.85
N LYS A 365 -4.37 -12.31 3.08
CA LYS A 365 -5.00 -12.34 4.41
C LYS A 365 -4.78 -13.67 5.14
N ASP A 366 -3.73 -14.41 4.80
CA ASP A 366 -3.46 -15.68 5.47
C ASP A 366 -2.97 -15.46 6.91
N THR A 367 -3.89 -15.68 7.86
CA THR A 367 -3.64 -15.59 9.30
C THR A 367 -2.67 -16.65 9.79
N ASN A 368 -2.64 -17.82 9.16
CA ASN A 368 -1.80 -18.94 9.57
C ASN A 368 -0.33 -18.64 9.27
N LEU A 369 -0.06 -18.08 8.09
CA LEU A 369 1.29 -17.65 7.72
C LEU A 369 1.83 -16.57 8.68
N MET A 370 0.99 -15.64 9.11
CA MET A 370 1.40 -14.61 10.07
C MET A 370 1.77 -15.20 11.44
N THR A 371 0.96 -16.13 11.95
CA THR A 371 1.25 -16.80 13.23
C THR A 371 2.49 -17.68 13.14
N LEU A 372 2.71 -18.36 12.00
CA LEU A 372 3.90 -19.17 11.75
C LEU A 372 5.16 -18.31 11.74
N ILE A 373 5.17 -17.20 10.98
CA ILE A 373 6.31 -16.27 10.96
C ILE A 373 6.62 -15.74 12.37
N LEU A 374 5.59 -15.40 13.16
CA LEU A 374 5.80 -14.94 14.53
C LEU A 374 6.45 -16.01 15.41
N ASN A 375 6.05 -17.27 15.25
CA ASN A 375 6.63 -18.40 15.96
C ASN A 375 8.11 -18.61 15.57
N ASP A 376 8.41 -18.57 14.27
CA ASP A 376 9.77 -18.71 13.76
C ASP A 376 10.67 -17.58 14.29
N ILE A 377 10.15 -16.34 14.37
CA ILE A 377 10.87 -15.20 14.97
C ILE A 377 11.20 -15.46 16.43
N VAL A 378 10.23 -15.90 17.23
CA VAL A 378 10.39 -16.17 18.66
C VAL A 378 11.38 -17.32 18.92
N LYS A 379 11.33 -18.37 18.10
CA LYS A 379 12.25 -19.52 18.18
C LYS A 379 13.65 -19.22 17.68
N GLY A 380 13.81 -18.17 16.88
CA GLY A 380 15.07 -17.80 16.24
C GLY A 380 15.33 -18.48 14.90
N GLU A 381 14.32 -19.14 14.33
CA GLU A 381 14.36 -19.89 13.07
C GLU A 381 14.06 -19.01 11.85
N TYR A 382 13.60 -17.77 12.06
CA TYR A 382 13.26 -16.87 10.97
C TYR A 382 14.50 -16.33 10.24
N ALA A 383 14.59 -16.67 8.95
CA ALA A 383 15.56 -16.10 8.03
C ALA A 383 14.93 -14.94 7.25
N GLY A 384 15.50 -13.75 7.36
CA GLY A 384 14.97 -12.56 6.71
C GLY A 384 15.59 -11.27 7.21
N ARG A 385 15.08 -10.14 6.72
CA ARG A 385 15.58 -8.81 7.07
C ARG A 385 14.44 -7.92 7.51
N VAL A 386 14.67 -7.09 8.52
CA VAL A 386 13.73 -6.07 8.94
C VAL A 386 14.44 -4.77 9.29
N LYS A 387 13.74 -3.67 9.02
CA LYS A 387 14.19 -2.35 9.43
C LYS A 387 13.75 -2.09 10.87
N TYR A 388 14.70 -2.08 11.79
CA TYR A 388 14.48 -1.67 13.16
C TYR A 388 14.71 -0.16 13.29
N LYS A 389 13.66 0.57 13.71
CA LYS A 389 13.63 2.04 13.76
C LYS A 389 14.05 2.65 12.40
N ARG A 390 14.87 3.70 12.40
CA ARG A 390 15.16 4.47 11.17
C ARG A 390 16.34 3.96 10.36
N ASN A 391 17.35 3.38 11.01
CA ASN A 391 18.65 3.18 10.37
C ASN A 391 19.23 1.76 10.56
N GLU A 392 18.64 0.93 11.43
CA GLU A 392 19.21 -0.39 11.70
C GLU A 392 18.51 -1.44 10.83
N ILE A 393 19.30 -2.18 10.06
CA ILE A 393 18.86 -3.39 9.36
C ILE A 393 19.26 -4.58 10.23
N VAL A 394 18.27 -5.35 10.66
CA VAL A 394 18.50 -6.58 11.43
C VAL A 394 18.29 -7.75 10.48
N GLU A 395 19.28 -8.65 10.43
CA GLU A 395 19.22 -9.86 9.63
C GLU A 395 19.11 -11.09 10.56
N ASN A 396 18.12 -11.93 10.26
CA ASN A 396 17.79 -13.17 10.95
C ASN A 396 17.45 -12.98 12.44
N THR A 397 17.13 -14.09 13.12
CA THR A 397 16.63 -14.10 14.50
C THR A 397 17.43 -15.00 15.44
N ASP A 398 18.69 -15.26 15.13
CA ASP A 398 19.60 -16.15 15.86
C ASP A 398 19.79 -15.77 17.34
N THR A 399 19.84 -14.48 17.68
CA THR A 399 20.05 -14.00 19.07
C THR A 399 18.82 -13.32 19.67
N HIS A 400 18.67 -13.32 20.99
CA HIS A 400 17.55 -12.67 21.69
C HIS A 400 17.46 -11.16 21.41
N ILE A 401 18.60 -10.48 21.24
CA ILE A 401 18.66 -9.07 20.80
C ILE A 401 17.97 -8.91 19.44
N LYS A 402 18.33 -9.75 18.47
CA LYS A 402 17.75 -9.71 17.12
C LYS A 402 16.26 -10.07 17.16
N ARG A 403 15.88 -11.09 17.94
CA ARG A 403 14.47 -11.48 18.15
C ARG A 403 13.63 -10.34 18.68
N LEU A 404 14.07 -9.63 19.72
CA LEU A 404 13.34 -8.49 20.28
C LEU A 404 13.21 -7.34 19.26
N LYS A 405 14.27 -7.01 18.52
CA LYS A 405 14.20 -6.00 17.45
C LYS A 405 13.25 -6.40 16.32
N PHE A 406 13.27 -7.68 15.93
CA PHE A 406 12.34 -8.23 14.96
C PHE A 406 10.89 -8.18 15.46
N LEU A 407 10.65 -8.62 16.70
CA LEU A 407 9.33 -8.58 17.33
C LEU A 407 8.78 -7.16 17.40
N TYR A 408 9.58 -6.19 17.82
CA TYR A 408 9.16 -4.78 17.83
C TYR A 408 8.72 -4.32 16.43
N ALA A 409 9.57 -4.53 15.41
CA ALA A 409 9.28 -4.10 14.05
C ALA A 409 8.06 -4.83 13.47
N TRP A 410 7.95 -6.14 13.71
CA TRP A 410 6.83 -6.98 13.30
C TRP A 410 5.52 -6.53 13.96
N LEU A 411 5.51 -6.34 15.28
CA LEU A 411 4.34 -5.86 16.02
C LEU A 411 3.90 -4.49 15.53
N ARG A 412 4.83 -3.58 15.27
CA ARG A 412 4.53 -2.24 14.72
C ARG A 412 3.92 -2.32 13.32
N LYS A 413 4.49 -3.15 12.44
CA LYS A 413 3.99 -3.38 11.08
C LYS A 413 2.60 -4.03 11.07
N HIS A 414 2.37 -4.98 11.98
CA HIS A 414 1.16 -5.80 12.01
C HIS A 414 0.12 -5.35 13.04
N GLN A 415 0.40 -4.32 13.84
CA GLN A 415 -0.44 -3.74 14.89
C GLN A 415 -1.91 -3.66 14.46
N ARG A 416 -2.17 -3.02 13.31
CA ARG A 416 -3.54 -2.78 12.82
C ARG A 416 -4.30 -4.08 12.51
N ARG A 417 -3.59 -5.11 12.04
CA ARG A 417 -4.19 -6.43 11.73
C ARG A 417 -4.49 -7.19 13.00
N ILE A 418 -3.54 -7.20 13.94
CA ILE A 418 -3.73 -7.81 15.26
C ILE A 418 -4.93 -7.18 15.97
N ILE A 419 -5.14 -5.87 15.82
CA ILE A 419 -6.33 -5.16 16.35
C ILE A 419 -7.64 -5.56 15.64
N SER A 420 -7.60 -5.83 14.33
CA SER A 420 -8.83 -5.95 13.50
C SER A 420 -9.25 -7.39 13.20
N TYR A 421 -8.34 -8.35 13.23
CA TYR A 421 -8.58 -9.73 12.86
C TYR A 421 -9.36 -10.50 13.94
N SER A 422 -9.80 -11.71 13.60
CA SER A 422 -10.63 -12.57 14.45
C SER A 422 -10.06 -12.76 15.85
N ASP A 423 -10.92 -13.09 16.80
CA ASP A 423 -10.48 -13.40 18.17
C ASP A 423 -9.53 -14.59 18.20
N GLU A 424 -9.79 -15.61 17.38
CA GLU A 424 -8.91 -16.79 17.24
C GLU A 424 -7.49 -16.40 16.83
N PHE A 425 -7.34 -15.56 15.80
CA PHE A 425 -6.03 -15.08 15.36
C PHE A 425 -5.32 -14.30 16.47
N TYR A 426 -6.04 -13.42 17.15
CA TYR A 426 -5.48 -12.63 18.24
C TYR A 426 -5.01 -13.50 19.40
N THR A 427 -5.82 -14.48 19.81
CA THR A 427 -5.45 -15.43 20.86
C THR A 427 -4.20 -16.22 20.49
N ASN A 428 -4.05 -16.65 19.24
CA ASN A 428 -2.85 -17.33 18.77
C ASN A 428 -1.61 -16.44 18.83
N VAL A 429 -1.72 -15.17 18.40
CA VAL A 429 -0.62 -14.19 18.50
C VAL A 429 -0.24 -13.94 19.95
N THR A 430 -1.22 -13.67 20.80
CA THR A 430 -1.03 -13.44 22.25
C THR A 430 -0.34 -14.62 22.91
N LYS A 431 -0.78 -15.86 22.63
CA LYS A 431 -0.16 -17.07 23.17
C LYS A 431 1.31 -17.20 22.80
N VAL A 432 1.67 -16.93 21.54
CA VAL A 432 3.07 -17.00 21.08
C VAL A 432 3.93 -15.93 21.76
N LEU A 433 3.41 -14.70 21.89
CA LEU A 433 4.12 -13.59 22.54
C LEU A 433 4.29 -13.82 24.04
N GLU A 434 3.23 -14.24 24.74
CA GLU A 434 3.27 -14.49 26.18
C GLU A 434 4.20 -15.65 26.52
N ASN A 435 4.19 -16.73 25.74
CA ASN A 435 5.11 -17.85 25.93
C ASN A 435 6.59 -17.47 25.84
N TYR A 436 6.92 -16.38 25.12
CA TYR A 436 8.30 -15.92 24.99
C TYR A 436 8.65 -14.82 25.98
N LEU A 437 7.81 -13.78 26.04
CA LEU A 437 8.07 -12.58 26.86
C LEU A 437 7.93 -12.87 28.36
N LEU A 438 7.09 -13.83 28.73
CA LEU A 438 6.85 -14.20 30.13
C LEU A 438 7.52 -15.53 30.53
N ASP A 439 8.45 -16.03 29.72
CA ASP A 439 9.20 -17.24 30.03
C ASP A 439 10.13 -17.00 31.23
N PRO A 440 9.93 -17.69 32.37
CA PRO A 440 10.78 -17.51 33.55
C PRO A 440 12.26 -17.83 33.28
N SER A 441 12.54 -18.76 32.36
CA SER A 441 13.92 -19.17 32.02
C SER A 441 14.72 -18.08 31.31
N LEU A 442 14.04 -17.13 30.65
CA LEU A 442 14.65 -16.03 29.91
C LEU A 442 14.80 -14.75 30.75
N SER A 443 14.33 -14.75 32.00
CA SER A 443 14.29 -13.55 32.86
C SER A 443 15.67 -12.87 32.99
N ALA A 444 16.72 -13.66 33.25
CA ALA A 444 18.08 -13.13 33.39
C ALA A 444 18.62 -12.52 32.08
N GLU A 445 18.24 -13.06 30.93
CA GLU A 445 18.62 -12.49 29.63
C GLU A 445 17.85 -11.19 29.35
N PHE A 446 16.56 -11.14 29.68
CA PHE A 446 15.75 -9.94 29.50
C PHE A 446 16.10 -8.82 30.48
N GLU A 447 16.61 -9.13 31.67
CA GLU A 447 17.21 -8.13 32.57
C GLU A 447 18.41 -7.43 31.91
N ASN A 448 19.29 -8.19 31.26
CA ASN A 448 20.40 -7.63 30.50
C ASN A 448 19.94 -6.83 29.28
N LEU A 449 18.76 -7.14 28.73
CA LEU A 449 18.16 -6.48 27.57
C LEU A 449 16.98 -5.56 27.93
N HIS A 450 16.96 -5.03 29.16
CA HIS A 450 15.79 -4.36 29.75
C HIS A 450 15.13 -3.32 28.83
N HIS A 451 15.94 -2.46 28.19
CA HIS A 451 15.42 -1.44 27.29
C HIS A 451 14.68 -2.03 26.08
N LEU A 452 15.24 -3.05 25.41
CA LEU A 452 14.61 -3.67 24.24
C LEU A 452 13.37 -4.46 24.65
N TYR A 453 13.44 -5.19 25.77
CA TYR A 453 12.32 -5.92 26.31
C TYR A 453 11.14 -5.00 26.62
N HIS A 454 11.40 -3.89 27.34
CA HIS A 454 10.38 -2.90 27.68
C HIS A 454 9.78 -2.24 26.43
N GLU A 455 10.58 -1.99 25.39
CA GLU A 455 10.10 -1.41 24.13
C GLU A 455 9.15 -2.36 23.37
N VAL A 456 9.46 -3.67 23.35
CA VAL A 456 8.56 -4.68 22.79
C VAL A 456 7.28 -4.80 23.64
N TRP A 457 7.42 -4.79 24.96
CA TRP A 457 6.30 -4.86 25.89
C TRP A 457 5.35 -3.67 25.74
N GLU A 458 5.89 -2.44 25.62
CA GLU A 458 5.11 -1.23 25.38
C GLU A 458 4.29 -1.31 24.09
N GLN A 459 4.92 -1.76 23.01
CA GLN A 459 4.24 -1.94 21.74
C GLN A 459 3.14 -3.02 21.81
N TYR A 460 3.40 -4.11 22.55
CA TYR A 460 2.42 -5.16 22.77
C TYR A 460 1.23 -4.68 23.61
N SER A 461 1.47 -4.02 24.75
CA SER A 461 0.45 -3.42 25.61
C SER A 461 -0.42 -2.42 24.84
N TYR A 462 0.20 -1.58 23.99
CA TYR A 462 -0.53 -0.67 23.13
C TYR A 462 -1.51 -1.42 22.21
N ILE A 463 -1.09 -2.52 21.59
CA ILE A 463 -1.94 -3.34 20.71
C ILE A 463 -3.13 -3.91 21.49
N GLN A 464 -2.89 -4.43 22.69
CA GLN A 464 -3.95 -5.00 23.54
C GLN A 464 -5.01 -3.94 23.89
N GLN A 465 -4.56 -2.76 24.36
CA GLN A 465 -5.45 -1.66 24.70
C GLN A 465 -6.18 -1.09 23.47
N ALA A 466 -5.49 -0.93 22.34
CA ALA A 466 -6.08 -0.45 21.10
C ALA A 466 -7.17 -1.38 20.54
N ARG A 467 -7.02 -2.71 20.72
CA ARG A 467 -8.06 -3.69 20.38
C ARG A 467 -9.32 -3.50 21.21
N LYS A 468 -9.20 -3.22 22.51
CA LYS A 468 -10.33 -2.87 23.38
C LYS A 468 -11.05 -1.61 22.91
N ILE A 469 -10.32 -0.56 22.50
CA ILE A 469 -10.96 0.65 21.95
C ILE A 469 -11.67 0.35 20.62
N LYS A 470 -11.08 -0.45 19.72
CA LYS A 470 -11.74 -0.85 18.47
C LYS A 470 -13.08 -1.53 18.75
N PHE A 471 -13.16 -2.37 19.76
CA PHE A 471 -14.43 -2.97 20.17
C PHE A 471 -15.42 -1.94 20.72
N LEU A 472 -14.94 -0.93 21.47
CA LEU A 472 -15.77 0.17 21.94
C LEU A 472 -16.31 1.02 20.76
N GLU A 473 -15.51 1.23 19.71
CA GLU A 473 -15.96 1.90 18.47
C GLU A 473 -17.05 1.10 17.74
N ASP A 474 -16.92 -0.23 17.66
CA ASP A 474 -17.95 -1.09 17.08
C ASP A 474 -19.25 -1.02 17.91
N ILE A 475 -19.13 -1.10 19.25
CA ILE A 475 -20.26 -1.03 20.20
C ILE A 475 -20.99 0.30 20.11
N LYS A 476 -20.26 1.42 19.95
CA LYS A 476 -20.84 2.74 19.69
C LYS A 476 -21.78 2.73 18.48
N ASN A 477 -21.47 1.94 17.45
CA ASN A 477 -22.30 1.75 16.28
C ASN A 477 -23.34 0.61 16.44
N LYS A 478 -23.59 0.15 17.67
CA LYS A 478 -24.49 -0.97 18.03
C LYS A 478 -24.15 -2.30 17.34
N HIS A 479 -22.86 -2.55 17.10
CA HIS A 479 -22.38 -3.82 16.58
C HIS A 479 -21.26 -4.39 17.45
N TYR A 480 -21.26 -5.69 17.67
CA TYR A 480 -20.17 -6.35 18.39
C TYR A 480 -20.03 -7.79 17.93
N LYS A 481 -18.83 -8.18 17.51
CA LYS A 481 -18.52 -9.54 17.00
C LYS A 481 -19.52 -10.07 15.97
N GLY A 482 -19.95 -9.21 15.04
CA GLY A 482 -20.88 -9.55 13.97
C GLY A 482 -22.36 -9.54 14.35
N GLN A 483 -22.70 -9.23 15.60
CA GLN A 483 -24.08 -9.15 16.08
C GLN A 483 -24.50 -7.70 16.30
N LYS A 484 -25.76 -7.39 15.99
CA LYS A 484 -26.38 -6.11 16.30
C LYS A 484 -26.81 -6.10 17.77
N LEU A 485 -26.43 -5.06 18.51
CA LEU A 485 -26.72 -4.93 19.93
C LEU A 485 -27.97 -4.09 20.18
N ASN A 486 -28.74 -4.47 21.20
CA ASN A 486 -29.72 -3.56 21.79
C ASN A 486 -29.06 -2.56 22.75
N ASN A 487 -29.83 -1.57 23.22
CA ASN A 487 -29.31 -0.49 24.07
C ASN A 487 -28.71 -0.98 25.40
N LEU A 488 -29.35 -1.96 26.04
CA LEU A 488 -28.86 -2.53 27.29
C LEU A 488 -27.56 -3.33 27.09
N GLU A 489 -27.51 -4.14 26.03
CA GLU A 489 -26.32 -4.91 25.66
C GLU A 489 -25.15 -3.99 25.30
N MET A 490 -25.41 -2.93 24.54
CA MET A 490 -24.43 -1.90 24.20
C MET A 490 -23.80 -1.31 25.47
N LEU A 491 -24.62 -0.89 26.45
CA LEU A 491 -24.13 -0.34 27.71
C LEU A 491 -23.37 -1.39 28.54
N LYS A 492 -23.89 -2.62 28.65
CA LYS A 492 -23.22 -3.73 29.36
C LYS A 492 -21.83 -4.00 28.80
N GLN A 493 -21.70 -4.09 27.48
CA GLN A 493 -20.42 -4.37 26.82
C GLN A 493 -19.47 -3.17 26.91
N ALA A 494 -19.97 -1.94 26.73
CA ALA A 494 -19.16 -0.73 26.89
C ALA A 494 -18.59 -0.59 28.31
N THR A 495 -19.42 -0.81 29.35
CA THR A 495 -18.98 -0.81 30.74
C THR A 495 -17.91 -1.87 30.98
N ARG A 496 -18.13 -3.11 30.52
CA ARG A 496 -17.17 -4.21 30.67
C ARG A 496 -15.81 -3.87 30.08
N ILE A 497 -15.78 -3.40 28.82
CA ILE A 497 -14.54 -3.07 28.11
C ILE A 497 -13.80 -1.93 28.80
N LEU A 498 -14.50 -0.87 29.24
CA LEU A 498 -13.87 0.25 29.92
C LEU A 498 -13.35 -0.12 31.32
N THR A 499 -14.04 -1.03 32.03
CA THR A 499 -13.52 -1.59 33.29
C THR A 499 -12.25 -2.40 33.04
N GLU A 500 -12.26 -3.31 32.07
CA GLU A 500 -11.07 -4.08 31.68
C GLU A 500 -9.92 -3.16 31.23
N LEU A 501 -10.20 -2.10 30.48
CA LEU A 501 -9.19 -1.14 30.02
C LEU A 501 -8.60 -0.33 31.18
N LYS A 502 -9.40 0.01 32.20
CA LYS A 502 -8.92 0.74 33.38
C LYS A 502 -7.81 -0.01 34.12
N PHE A 503 -7.89 -1.35 34.17
CA PHE A 503 -6.83 -2.18 34.77
C PHE A 503 -5.56 -2.21 33.93
N ASP A 504 -5.66 -2.12 32.59
CA ASP A 504 -4.51 -2.11 31.69
C ASP A 504 -3.74 -0.78 31.67
N LEU A 505 -4.31 0.31 32.23
CA LEU A 505 -3.71 1.65 32.24
C LEU A 505 -2.43 1.78 33.09
N VAL A 506 -1.90 0.68 33.64
CA VAL A 506 -0.54 0.62 34.20
C VAL A 506 0.45 1.21 33.18
N GLN A 507 0.28 0.84 31.91
CA GLN A 507 0.98 1.49 30.80
C GLN A 507 0.07 2.54 30.15
N TYR A 508 0.32 3.81 30.43
CA TYR A 508 -0.54 4.91 30.02
C TYR A 508 -0.23 5.38 28.58
N PHE A 509 -1.26 5.37 27.73
CA PHE A 509 -1.21 6.00 26.41
C PHE A 509 -2.29 7.10 26.32
N ASP A 510 -1.87 8.36 26.11
CA ASP A 510 -2.81 9.49 26.06
C ASP A 510 -3.82 9.33 24.92
N SER A 511 -3.35 8.86 23.77
CA SER A 511 -4.22 8.60 22.61
C SER A 511 -5.31 7.59 22.95
N ILE A 512 -4.99 6.43 23.54
CA ILE A 512 -5.98 5.41 23.92
C ILE A 512 -7.01 5.98 24.90
N THR A 513 -6.54 6.69 25.92
CA THR A 513 -7.39 7.30 26.95
C THR A 513 -8.35 8.34 26.34
N GLU A 514 -7.86 9.17 25.43
CA GLU A 514 -8.68 10.15 24.72
C GLU A 514 -9.79 9.50 23.89
N HIS A 515 -9.51 8.42 23.15
CA HIS A 515 -10.56 7.72 22.39
C HIS A 515 -11.55 6.98 23.27
N ALA A 516 -11.10 6.43 24.40
CA ALA A 516 -11.98 5.81 25.39
C ALA A 516 -13.02 6.82 25.90
N ILE A 517 -12.55 8.02 26.29
CA ILE A 517 -13.41 9.12 26.72
C ILE A 517 -14.36 9.52 25.59
N HIS A 518 -13.85 9.79 24.39
CA HIS A 518 -14.67 10.23 23.26
C HIS A 518 -15.75 9.21 22.86
N SER A 519 -15.38 7.93 22.79
CA SER A 519 -16.32 6.86 22.42
C SER A 519 -17.37 6.66 23.51
N GLY A 520 -16.96 6.71 24.78
CA GLY A 520 -17.88 6.69 25.92
C GLY A 520 -18.86 7.87 25.89
N GLU A 521 -18.36 9.09 25.66
CA GLU A 521 -19.18 10.31 25.55
C GLU A 521 -20.20 10.22 24.42
N LYS A 522 -19.82 9.67 23.27
CA LYS A 522 -20.75 9.46 22.15
C LYS A 522 -21.86 8.46 22.48
N ILE A 523 -21.57 7.42 23.26
CA ILE A 523 -22.57 6.44 23.71
C ILE A 523 -23.53 7.06 24.70
N ILE A 524 -23.05 7.81 25.70
CA ILE A 524 -23.91 8.42 26.72
C ILE A 524 -24.74 9.58 26.17
N ASN A 525 -24.24 10.30 25.15
CA ASN A 525 -24.95 11.41 24.51
C ASN A 525 -25.88 10.96 23.37
N ASP A 526 -26.20 9.68 23.26
CA ASP A 526 -27.20 9.19 22.31
C ASP A 526 -28.59 9.75 22.66
N SER A 527 -29.15 10.53 21.74
CA SER A 527 -30.43 11.24 21.96
C SER A 527 -31.59 10.31 22.33
N TYR A 528 -31.62 9.09 21.76
CA TYR A 528 -32.65 8.11 22.05
C TYR A 528 -32.50 7.54 23.45
N LEU A 529 -31.27 7.23 23.88
CA LEU A 529 -30.98 6.79 25.25
C LEU A 529 -31.40 7.85 26.27
N CYS A 530 -30.99 9.11 26.05
CA CYS A 530 -31.29 10.19 26.98
C CYS A 530 -32.79 10.42 27.12
N LYS A 531 -33.51 10.55 25.99
CA LYS A 531 -34.93 10.88 25.98
C LYS A 531 -35.81 9.78 26.57
N ASN A 532 -35.51 8.51 26.28
CA ASN A 532 -36.40 7.40 26.63
C ASN A 532 -36.06 6.73 27.96
N TYR A 533 -34.82 6.83 28.45
CA TYR A 533 -34.38 6.07 29.63
C TYR A 533 -33.68 6.89 30.70
N ILE A 534 -33.21 8.12 30.42
CA ILE A 534 -32.48 8.94 31.41
C ILE A 534 -33.30 10.12 31.91
N GLN A 535 -33.98 10.84 31.02
CA GLN A 535 -34.84 11.98 31.38
C GLN A 535 -36.14 11.60 32.12
N PRO A 536 -36.84 10.48 31.81
CA PRO A 536 -38.09 10.16 32.50
C PRO A 536 -37.92 9.91 34.01
N PRO A 537 -38.93 10.15 34.87
CA PRO A 537 -38.90 9.73 36.27
C PRO A 537 -38.67 8.22 36.42
N LYS A 538 -38.03 7.78 37.51
CA LYS A 538 -37.75 6.35 37.73
C LYS A 538 -39.02 5.50 37.75
N ASP A 539 -40.10 6.07 38.28
CA ASP A 539 -41.38 5.38 38.47
C ASP A 539 -42.13 5.14 37.15
N GLN A 540 -41.71 5.80 36.07
CA GLN A 540 -42.26 5.64 34.72
C GLN A 540 -41.46 4.65 33.86
N LEU A 541 -40.37 4.10 34.39
CA LEU A 541 -39.53 3.16 33.67
C LEU A 541 -39.94 1.71 33.94
N THR A 542 -39.87 0.89 32.90
CA THR A 542 -39.91 -0.57 33.05
C THR A 542 -38.63 -1.09 33.71
N ASP A 543 -38.63 -2.34 34.18
CA ASP A 543 -37.42 -3.01 34.70
C ASP A 543 -36.25 -2.95 33.71
N TYR A 544 -36.53 -3.05 32.41
CA TYR A 544 -35.55 -2.86 31.36
C TYR A 544 -34.96 -1.44 31.35
N GLY A 545 -35.81 -0.43 31.47
CA GLY A 545 -35.39 0.98 31.55
C GLY A 545 -34.57 1.27 32.81
N LEU A 546 -34.92 0.68 33.95
CA LEU A 546 -34.14 0.77 35.19
C LEU A 546 -32.75 0.13 35.04
N GLN A 547 -32.65 -1.01 34.36
CA GLN A 547 -31.36 -1.63 34.04
C GLN A 547 -30.51 -0.74 33.12
N ILE A 548 -31.09 -0.14 32.07
CA ILE A 548 -30.38 0.82 31.21
C ILE A 548 -29.81 1.96 32.05
N ARG A 549 -30.63 2.58 32.91
CA ARG A 549 -30.20 3.69 33.76
C ARG A 549 -29.07 3.29 34.71
N LYS A 550 -29.09 2.08 35.26
CA LYS A 550 -28.00 1.53 36.09
C LYS A 550 -26.69 1.41 35.34
N TYR A 551 -26.69 0.81 34.15
CA TYR A 551 -25.47 0.66 33.35
C TYR A 551 -24.99 1.98 32.75
N TYR A 552 -25.91 2.88 32.39
CA TYR A 552 -25.58 4.25 32.01
C TYR A 552 -24.80 4.98 33.12
N GLY A 553 -25.29 4.94 34.36
CA GLY A 553 -24.60 5.57 35.49
C GLY A 553 -23.19 5.00 35.71
N ARG A 554 -23.04 3.68 35.62
CA ARG A 554 -21.70 3.03 35.68
C ARG A 554 -20.77 3.50 34.57
N LEU A 555 -21.29 3.66 33.36
CA LEU A 555 -20.53 4.14 32.21
C LEU A 555 -20.06 5.58 32.40
N VAL A 556 -20.92 6.46 32.94
CA VAL A 556 -20.55 7.84 33.29
C VAL A 556 -19.40 7.87 34.30
N THR A 557 -19.51 7.10 35.40
CA THR A 557 -18.44 7.02 36.41
C THR A 557 -17.11 6.58 35.79
N LEU A 558 -17.12 5.56 34.92
CA LEU A 558 -15.92 5.12 34.23
C LEU A 558 -15.33 6.23 33.36
N ILE A 559 -16.14 6.95 32.58
CA ILE A 559 -15.66 8.06 31.74
C ILE A 559 -15.01 9.15 32.60
N ASP A 560 -15.60 9.49 33.74
CA ASP A 560 -15.05 10.47 34.67
C ASP A 560 -13.73 10.00 35.30
N ASP A 561 -13.60 8.71 35.61
CA ASP A 561 -12.33 8.11 36.03
C ASP A 561 -11.25 8.28 34.95
N PHE A 562 -11.55 7.95 33.67
CA PHE A 562 -10.60 8.14 32.58
C PHE A 562 -10.20 9.62 32.40
N LYS A 563 -11.14 10.56 32.55
CA LYS A 563 -10.86 12.01 32.56
C LYS A 563 -9.97 12.42 33.73
N ALA A 564 -10.17 11.84 34.92
CA ALA A 564 -9.33 12.11 36.08
C ALA A 564 -7.90 11.61 35.87
N ILE A 565 -7.74 10.37 35.39
CA ILE A 565 -6.44 9.76 35.09
C ILE A 565 -5.69 10.60 34.04
N ARG A 566 -6.35 10.98 32.94
CA ARG A 566 -5.74 11.82 31.90
C ARG A 566 -5.25 13.16 32.46
N ARG A 567 -6.04 13.80 33.33
CA ARG A 567 -5.66 15.06 33.97
C ARG A 567 -4.47 14.93 34.90
N SER A 568 -4.33 13.83 35.65
CA SER A 568 -3.16 13.64 36.53
C SER A 568 -1.89 13.45 35.72
N ARG A 569 -1.94 12.61 34.67
CA ARG A 569 -0.77 12.32 33.82
C ARG A 569 -0.32 13.53 33.00
N ILE A 570 -1.24 14.35 32.48
CA ILE A 570 -0.87 15.59 31.77
C ILE A 570 -0.19 16.60 32.71
N ARG A 571 -0.57 16.63 33.99
CA ARG A 571 0.07 17.50 35.00
C ARG A 571 1.50 17.05 35.31
N GLU A 572 1.74 15.74 35.45
CA GLU A 572 3.08 15.17 35.63
C GLU A 572 4.04 15.51 34.48
N VAL A 573 3.55 15.52 33.23
CA VAL A 573 4.37 15.85 32.05
C VAL A 573 4.70 17.34 31.94
N ARG A 574 3.80 18.23 32.39
CA ARG A 574 4.02 19.69 32.35
C ARG A 574 4.86 20.21 33.52
N TYR A 575 4.93 19.46 34.61
CA TYR A 575 5.74 19.75 35.78
C TYR A 575 6.41 18.45 36.22
N PRO A 576 7.51 18.02 35.57
CA PRO A 576 8.31 16.94 36.12
C PRO A 576 8.71 17.37 37.52
N SER A 577 8.34 16.59 38.52
CA SER A 577 8.70 16.82 39.90
C SER A 577 10.21 17.05 39.99
N THR A 578 10.61 18.28 40.28
CA THR A 578 11.92 18.60 40.83
C THR A 578 12.01 17.93 42.20
N SER A 579 12.29 16.63 42.22
CA SER A 579 12.75 15.95 43.42
C SER A 579 14.25 16.17 43.50
N LEU A 580 14.61 17.25 44.18
CA LEU A 580 15.83 17.33 44.97
C LEU A 580 15.77 16.21 46.03
N SER A 581 16.71 15.26 45.93
CA SER A 581 17.44 14.67 47.06
C SER A 581 18.61 13.88 46.52
#